data_AF-A0A2C9XQJ8-F1
#
_entry.id   AF-A0A2C9XQJ8-F1
#
_cell.length_a   1.000
_cell.length_b   1.000
_cell.length_c   1.000
_cell.angle_alpha   90.00
_cell.angle_beta   90.00
_cell.angle_gamma   90.00
#
_symmetry.space_group_name_H-M   'P 1'
#
loop_
_entity.id
_entity.type
_entity.pdbx_description
1 polymer ?
#
loop_
_entity_poly.entity_id
_entity_poly.type
_entity_poly.pdbx_seq_one_letter_code
_entity_poly.pdbx_strand_id
1 'polypeptide(L)'
;MSENKGTTNFEKLFSRKLNKILKKKGNFDYLSWAHAWEIMKKNDPQATVTINEYKHYRVVSGTHQDFLVEEYKPFLMDETGTYVSVSVTVKGHTETELFPVLDYRNQPVVKPNAMQINNSLKRCFVKALALHGLGLYVFQGEDIPTPPRIDTKKLSMLETILEAFNEQMGKDMTKTLIEYVNEQTDKLGLLADNVETIEQLSYEQCALMERAIAAKKKELDKK
;
A
#
# COMPACT_ATOMS: atom_id res chain seq x y z
N MET A 1 42.73 14.75 -4.05
CA MET A 1 41.73 14.67 -5.14
C MET A 1 40.37 14.66 -4.47
N SER A 2 39.64 15.78 -4.54
CA SER A 2 38.31 15.90 -3.95
C SER A 2 37.32 15.08 -4.79
N GLU A 3 36.78 14.01 -4.25
CA GLU A 3 35.65 13.30 -4.85
C GLU A 3 34.47 14.27 -4.97
N ASN A 4 34.18 14.66 -6.20
CA ASN A 4 32.96 15.38 -6.52
C ASN A 4 31.82 14.36 -6.38
N LYS A 5 31.19 14.27 -5.20
CA LYS A 5 30.00 13.43 -4.98
C LYS A 5 28.84 13.98 -5.79
N GLY A 6 28.85 13.71 -7.09
CA GLY A 6 27.73 14.01 -7.98
C GLY A 6 26.52 13.18 -7.57
N THR A 7 25.35 13.81 -7.54
CA THR A 7 24.07 13.16 -7.20
C THR A 7 23.84 11.95 -8.11
N THR A 8 23.64 10.78 -7.50
CA THR A 8 23.39 9.52 -8.20
C THR A 8 22.05 9.56 -8.95
N ASN A 9 21.85 8.63 -9.90
CA ASN A 9 20.57 8.51 -10.61
C ASN A 9 19.41 8.20 -9.66
N PHE A 10 19.68 7.37 -8.65
CA PHE A 10 18.74 7.06 -7.58
C PHE A 10 18.34 8.32 -6.82
N GLU A 11 19.30 9.09 -6.30
CA GLU A 11 19.03 10.32 -5.54
C GLU A 11 18.24 11.37 -6.36
N LYS A 12 18.50 11.46 -7.67
CA LYS A 12 17.75 12.34 -8.58
C LYS A 12 16.27 11.96 -8.70
N LEU A 13 15.98 10.66 -8.83
CA LEU A 13 14.59 10.18 -8.90
C LEU A 13 13.92 10.20 -7.53
N PHE A 14 14.65 9.87 -6.47
CA PHE A 14 14.18 9.84 -5.09
C PHE A 14 13.80 11.21 -4.54
N SER A 15 14.58 12.25 -4.85
CA SER A 15 14.29 13.63 -4.42
C SER A 15 13.13 14.30 -5.17
N ARG A 16 12.53 13.63 -6.15
CA ARG A 16 11.47 14.20 -6.99
C ARG A 16 10.17 14.32 -6.18
N LYS A 17 9.67 15.54 -6.04
CA LYS A 17 8.38 15.81 -5.38
C LYS A 17 7.22 15.28 -6.23
N LEU A 18 6.48 14.29 -5.71
CA LEU A 18 5.30 13.71 -6.39
C LEU A 18 3.97 14.15 -5.77
N ASN A 19 3.97 14.94 -4.70
CA ASN A 19 2.78 15.35 -3.95
C ASN A 19 1.63 15.95 -4.79
N LYS A 20 1.91 16.59 -5.94
CA LYS A 20 0.87 17.13 -6.83
C LYS A 20 0.22 16.09 -7.76
N ILE A 21 0.84 14.93 -7.92
CA ILE A 21 0.41 13.87 -8.85
C ILE A 21 0.09 12.55 -8.16
N LEU A 22 0.41 12.42 -6.87
CA LEU A 22 -0.09 11.36 -6.02
C LEU A 22 -1.58 11.55 -5.78
N LYS A 23 -2.32 10.46 -5.88
CA LYS A 23 -3.75 10.41 -5.54
C LYS A 23 -3.94 9.49 -4.35
N LYS A 24 -4.84 9.84 -3.44
CA LYS A 24 -5.30 8.92 -2.40
C LYS A 24 -6.27 7.90 -3.01
N LYS A 25 -6.08 6.63 -2.71
CA LYS A 25 -7.01 5.54 -3.04
C LYS A 25 -7.19 4.65 -1.81
N GLY A 26 -8.26 4.91 -1.06
CA GLY A 26 -8.38 4.38 0.29
C GLY A 26 -7.25 4.91 1.17
N ASN A 27 -6.61 4.03 1.94
CA ASN A 27 -5.49 4.40 2.82
C ASN A 27 -4.16 4.57 2.07
N PHE A 28 -4.08 4.20 0.79
CA PHE A 28 -2.83 4.16 0.04
C PHE A 28 -2.63 5.40 -0.84
N ASP A 29 -1.39 5.87 -0.91
CA ASP A 29 -0.95 6.82 -1.92
C ASP A 29 -0.66 6.11 -3.25
N TYR A 30 -1.18 6.65 -4.33
CA TYR A 30 -1.13 6.03 -5.65
C TYR A 30 -0.48 6.95 -6.67
N LEU A 31 0.66 6.51 -7.22
CA LEU A 31 1.28 7.08 -8.41
C LEU A 31 0.73 6.38 -9.66
N SER A 32 0.06 7.13 -10.54
CA SER A 32 -0.43 6.55 -11.80
C SER A 32 0.72 6.10 -12.70
N TRP A 33 0.57 4.95 -13.36
CA TRP A 33 1.57 4.42 -14.29
C TRP A 33 1.90 5.41 -15.43
N ALA A 34 0.93 6.19 -15.89
CA ALA A 34 1.13 7.17 -16.97
C ALA A 34 2.08 8.29 -16.54
N HIS A 35 1.90 8.84 -15.32
CA HIS A 35 2.86 9.80 -14.76
C HIS A 35 4.22 9.16 -14.49
N ALA A 36 4.28 7.93 -13.97
CA ALA A 36 5.54 7.23 -13.77
C ALA A 36 6.32 7.07 -15.09
N TRP A 37 5.62 6.71 -16.18
CA TRP A 37 6.18 6.61 -17.52
C TRP A 37 6.71 7.95 -18.05
N GLU A 38 5.93 9.02 -17.93
CA GLU A 38 6.33 10.36 -18.33
C GLU A 38 7.61 10.80 -17.60
N ILE A 39 7.68 10.55 -16.28
CA ILE A 39 8.84 10.89 -15.46
C ILE A 39 10.06 10.09 -15.88
N MET A 40 9.90 8.77 -16.06
CA MET A 40 10.96 7.89 -16.53
C MET A 40 11.55 8.40 -17.86
N LYS A 41 10.71 8.65 -18.86
CA LYS A 41 11.17 9.11 -20.18
C LYS A 41 11.75 10.52 -20.18
N LYS A 42 11.27 11.42 -19.31
CA LYS A 42 11.89 12.74 -19.12
C LYS A 42 13.26 12.66 -18.44
N ASN A 43 13.45 11.71 -17.52
CA ASN A 43 14.72 11.49 -16.84
C ASN A 43 15.74 10.75 -17.73
N ASP A 44 15.26 9.79 -18.53
CA ASP A 44 16.05 9.03 -19.48
C ASP A 44 15.20 8.65 -20.70
N PRO A 45 15.36 9.35 -21.84
CA PRO A 45 14.64 9.04 -23.07
C PRO A 45 14.89 7.61 -23.59
N GLN A 46 16.05 7.04 -23.30
CA GLN A 46 16.47 5.69 -23.74
C GLN A 46 16.01 4.58 -22.78
N ALA A 47 15.37 4.92 -21.65
CA ALA A 47 14.89 3.93 -20.70
C ALA A 47 13.95 2.91 -21.34
N THR A 48 14.06 1.64 -20.96
CA THR A 48 13.25 0.54 -21.50
C THR A 48 12.43 -0.15 -20.42
N VAL A 49 11.30 -0.72 -20.82
CA VAL A 49 10.42 -1.50 -19.95
C VAL A 49 10.13 -2.82 -20.64
N THR A 50 10.42 -3.92 -19.97
CA THR A 50 10.22 -5.28 -20.48
C THR A 50 9.22 -5.99 -19.57
N ILE A 51 8.14 -6.49 -20.16
CA ILE A 51 7.25 -7.44 -19.47
C ILE A 51 7.91 -8.81 -19.60
N ASN A 52 8.21 -9.45 -18.47
CA ASN A 52 8.87 -10.75 -18.48
C ASN A 52 7.82 -11.83 -18.78
N GLU A 53 8.11 -12.67 -19.77
CA GLU A 53 7.23 -13.76 -20.19
C GLU A 53 7.79 -15.11 -19.73
N TYR A 54 6.87 -16.01 -19.39
CA TYR A 54 7.18 -17.32 -18.86
C TYR A 54 6.66 -18.40 -19.79
N LYS A 55 7.32 -19.55 -19.78
CA LYS A 55 6.90 -20.72 -20.56
C LYS A 55 5.69 -21.38 -19.90
N HIS A 56 4.63 -21.59 -20.69
CA HIS A 56 3.42 -22.32 -20.33
C HIS A 56 3.22 -23.46 -21.32
N TYR A 57 2.47 -24.46 -20.88
CA TYR A 57 2.07 -25.58 -21.73
C TYR A 57 0.55 -25.66 -21.78
N ARG A 58 0.02 -25.85 -22.99
CA ARG A 58 -1.40 -26.10 -23.21
C ARG A 58 -1.57 -27.39 -24.02
N VAL A 59 -2.51 -28.21 -23.59
CA VAL A 59 -2.93 -29.38 -24.37
C VAL A 59 -3.94 -28.95 -25.43
N VAL A 60 -3.67 -29.32 -26.67
CA VAL A 60 -4.58 -29.15 -27.80
C VAL A 60 -5.00 -30.53 -28.27
N SER A 61 -6.28 -30.87 -28.07
CA SER A 61 -6.81 -32.15 -28.52
C SER A 61 -7.01 -32.15 -30.03
N GLY A 62 -6.32 -33.07 -30.70
CA GLY A 62 -6.56 -33.41 -32.09
C GLY A 62 -7.50 -34.61 -32.23
N THR A 63 -7.94 -34.89 -33.46
CA THR A 63 -8.87 -35.98 -33.75
C THR A 63 -8.36 -37.37 -33.36
N HIS A 64 -7.03 -37.56 -33.30
CA HIS A 64 -6.39 -38.86 -33.03
C HIS A 64 -5.35 -38.84 -31.90
N GLN A 65 -4.92 -37.66 -31.45
CA GLN A 65 -3.96 -37.51 -30.35
C GLN A 65 -3.99 -36.09 -29.79
N ASP A 66 -3.56 -35.95 -28.54
CA ASP A 66 -3.32 -34.68 -27.88
C ASP A 66 -1.92 -34.14 -28.20
N PHE A 67 -1.82 -32.82 -28.38
CA PHE A 67 -0.55 -32.13 -28.62
C PHE A 67 -0.24 -31.22 -27.45
N LEU A 68 1.00 -31.28 -26.95
CA LEU A 68 1.51 -30.31 -26.00
C LEU A 68 2.08 -29.11 -26.77
N VAL A 69 1.46 -27.95 -26.62
CA VAL A 69 1.90 -26.71 -27.25
C VAL A 69 2.58 -25.85 -26.20
N GLU A 70 3.78 -25.39 -26.53
CA GLU A 70 4.50 -24.39 -25.74
C GLU A 70 4.00 -23.00 -26.11
N GLU A 71 3.67 -22.19 -25.10
CA GLU A 71 3.27 -20.80 -25.29
C GLU A 71 3.95 -19.92 -24.22
N TYR A 72 4.20 -18.65 -24.55
CA TYR A 72 4.75 -17.69 -23.59
C TYR A 72 3.64 -16.77 -23.10
N LYS A 73 3.57 -16.55 -21.79
CA LYS A 73 2.57 -15.68 -21.16
C LYS A 73 3.24 -14.66 -20.25
N PRO A 74 2.66 -13.46 -20.08
CA PRO A 74 3.23 -12.39 -19.26
C PRO A 74 3.02 -12.61 -17.75
N PHE A 75 2.90 -13.86 -17.31
CA PHE A 75 2.67 -14.23 -15.92
C PHE A 75 3.17 -15.64 -15.61
N LEU A 76 3.49 -15.88 -14.36
CA LEU A 76 3.80 -17.17 -13.74
C LEU A 76 2.59 -17.62 -12.91
N MET A 77 2.34 -18.93 -12.80
CA MET A 77 1.33 -19.48 -11.89
C MET A 77 1.94 -20.60 -11.05
N ASP A 78 1.57 -20.64 -9.77
CA ASP A 78 1.84 -21.73 -8.85
C ASP A 78 0.62 -21.97 -7.92
N GLU A 79 0.78 -22.84 -6.92
CA GLU A 79 -0.26 -23.14 -5.93
C GLU A 79 -0.67 -21.95 -5.05
N THR A 80 0.16 -20.91 -4.98
CA THR A 80 -0.05 -19.71 -4.15
C THR A 80 -0.72 -18.57 -4.91
N GLY A 81 -0.63 -18.55 -6.25
CA GLY A 81 -1.29 -17.53 -7.06
C GLY A 81 -0.71 -17.35 -8.46
N THR A 82 -1.10 -16.24 -9.09
CA THR A 82 -0.49 -15.75 -10.34
C THR A 82 0.40 -14.56 -10.05
N TYR A 83 1.56 -14.50 -10.71
CA TYR A 83 2.55 -13.43 -10.57
C TYR A 83 2.89 -12.83 -11.91
N VAL A 84 3.23 -11.54 -11.94
CA VAL A 84 3.75 -10.85 -13.11
C VAL A 84 5.12 -10.26 -12.76
N SER A 85 5.98 -10.08 -13.75
CA SER A 85 7.26 -9.43 -13.54
C SER A 85 7.57 -8.42 -14.63
N VAL A 86 8.14 -7.29 -14.23
CA VAL A 86 8.51 -6.19 -15.12
C VAL A 86 9.94 -5.79 -14.81
N SER A 87 10.77 -5.71 -15.84
CA SER A 87 12.13 -5.20 -15.78
C SER A 87 12.17 -3.79 -16.36
N VAL A 88 12.76 -2.83 -15.64
CA VAL A 88 12.90 -1.44 -16.08
C VAL A 88 14.38 -1.09 -16.12
N THR A 89 14.84 -0.62 -17.28
CA THR A 89 16.22 -0.17 -17.46
C THR A 89 16.27 1.35 -17.55
N VAL A 90 17.00 2.00 -16.65
CA VAL A 90 17.26 3.45 -16.64
C VAL A 90 18.75 3.67 -16.59
N LYS A 91 19.28 4.44 -17.56
CA LYS A 91 20.69 4.81 -17.69
C LYS A 91 21.63 3.61 -17.61
N GLY A 92 21.25 2.51 -18.26
CA GLY A 92 22.03 1.28 -18.34
C GLY A 92 21.90 0.34 -17.14
N HIS A 93 21.15 0.70 -16.10
CA HIS A 93 20.88 -0.16 -14.95
C HIS A 93 19.47 -0.73 -15.03
N THR A 94 19.34 -2.04 -14.84
CA THR A 94 18.06 -2.75 -14.87
C THR A 94 17.65 -3.15 -13.46
N GLU A 95 16.43 -2.79 -13.08
CA GLU A 95 15.77 -3.27 -11.87
C GLU A 95 14.55 -4.09 -12.28
N THR A 96 14.31 -5.19 -11.56
CA THR A 96 13.23 -6.13 -11.87
C THR A 96 12.36 -6.32 -10.65
N GLU A 97 11.06 -6.17 -10.83
CA GLU A 97 10.07 -6.43 -9.81
C GLU A 97 9.27 -7.70 -10.14
N LEU A 98 8.94 -8.48 -9.11
CA LEU A 98 7.96 -9.57 -9.17
C LEU A 98 6.75 -9.15 -8.32
N PHE A 99 5.55 -9.23 -8.87
CA PHE A 99 4.34 -8.73 -8.22
C PHE A 99 3.19 -9.74 -8.32
N PRO A 100 2.50 -10.08 -7.21
CA PRO A 100 1.33 -10.94 -7.26
C PRO A 100 0.17 -10.26 -7.99
N VAL A 101 -0.62 -11.03 -8.71
CA VAL A 101 -1.88 -10.56 -9.29
C VAL A 101 -2.92 -10.52 -8.19
N LEU A 102 -3.41 -9.31 -7.89
CA LEU A 102 -4.33 -9.06 -6.78
C LEU A 102 -5.73 -8.70 -7.26
N ASP A 103 -6.73 -9.04 -6.46
CA ASP A 103 -8.10 -8.52 -6.61
C ASP A 103 -8.27 -7.11 -6.02
N TYR A 104 -9.51 -6.62 -5.96
CA TYR A 104 -9.83 -5.31 -5.40
C TYR A 104 -9.68 -5.23 -3.87
N ARG A 105 -9.55 -6.38 -3.19
CA ARG A 105 -9.32 -6.51 -1.74
C ARG A 105 -7.84 -6.77 -1.43
N ASN A 106 -6.95 -6.62 -2.42
CA ASN A 106 -5.54 -6.95 -2.34
C ASN A 106 -5.26 -8.42 -1.97
N GLN A 107 -6.13 -9.35 -2.36
CA GLN A 107 -5.91 -10.80 -2.18
C GLN A 107 -5.31 -11.43 -3.44
N PRO A 108 -4.37 -12.37 -3.31
CA PRO A 108 -3.82 -13.11 -4.45
C PRO A 108 -4.90 -13.83 -5.27
N VAL A 109 -4.74 -13.81 -6.59
CA VAL A 109 -5.68 -14.44 -7.53
C VAL A 109 -4.99 -15.56 -8.29
N VAL A 110 -5.51 -16.77 -8.13
CA VAL A 110 -4.98 -17.97 -8.82
C VAL A 110 -5.37 -18.00 -10.30
N LYS A 111 -6.58 -17.58 -10.65
CA LYS A 111 -7.09 -17.55 -12.04
C LYS A 111 -7.53 -16.14 -12.44
N PRO A 112 -6.59 -15.24 -12.75
CA PRO A 112 -6.93 -13.86 -13.05
C PRO A 112 -7.49 -13.69 -14.45
N ASN A 113 -8.35 -12.69 -14.61
CA ASN A 113 -8.77 -12.21 -15.93
C ASN A 113 -7.74 -11.23 -16.52
N ALA A 114 -7.90 -10.91 -17.81
CA ALA A 114 -6.99 -10.03 -18.53
C ALA A 114 -6.85 -8.63 -17.90
N MET A 115 -7.91 -8.10 -17.29
CA MET A 115 -7.87 -6.80 -16.61
C MET A 115 -7.06 -6.86 -15.32
N GLN A 116 -7.15 -7.94 -14.55
CA GLN A 116 -6.34 -8.15 -13.35
C GLN A 116 -4.85 -8.28 -13.69
N ILE A 117 -4.53 -8.99 -14.76
CA ILE A 117 -3.15 -9.11 -15.28
C ILE A 117 -2.64 -7.73 -15.70
N ASN A 118 -3.39 -6.99 -16.53
CA ASN A 118 -3.00 -5.66 -16.98
C ASN A 118 -2.79 -4.69 -15.80
N ASN A 119 -3.71 -4.65 -14.84
CA ASN A 119 -3.58 -3.79 -13.66
C ASN A 119 -2.35 -4.15 -12.84
N SER A 120 -2.06 -5.45 -12.69
CA SER A 120 -0.89 -5.93 -11.94
C SER A 120 0.41 -5.60 -12.67
N LEU A 121 0.46 -5.72 -14.00
CA LEU A 121 1.61 -5.29 -14.81
C LEU A 121 1.90 -3.79 -14.66
N LYS A 122 0.85 -2.95 -14.65
CA LYS A 122 1.03 -1.50 -14.43
C LYS A 122 1.50 -1.18 -13.01
N ARG A 123 1.03 -1.88 -11.99
CA ARG A 123 1.52 -1.75 -10.60
C ARG A 123 2.98 -2.21 -10.48
N CYS A 124 3.29 -3.37 -11.05
CA CYS A 124 4.63 -3.95 -11.09
C CYS A 124 5.64 -3.01 -11.78
N PHE A 125 5.26 -2.40 -12.91
CA PHE A 125 6.07 -1.38 -13.57
C PHE A 125 6.41 -0.19 -12.66
N VAL A 126 5.42 0.35 -11.93
CA VAL A 126 5.67 1.48 -11.02
C VAL A 126 6.57 1.06 -9.85
N LYS A 127 6.38 -0.15 -9.31
CA LYS A 127 7.26 -0.70 -8.26
C LYS A 127 8.69 -0.95 -8.75
N ALA A 128 8.88 -1.46 -9.97
CA ALA A 128 10.21 -1.57 -10.59
C ALA A 128 10.88 -0.20 -10.76
N LEU A 129 10.12 0.85 -11.11
CA LEU A 129 10.64 2.22 -11.14
C LEU A 129 10.97 2.77 -9.75
N ALA A 130 10.29 2.31 -8.71
CA ALA A 130 10.57 2.70 -7.33
C ALA A 130 11.93 2.18 -6.86
N LEU A 131 12.38 1.02 -7.36
CA LEU A 131 13.73 0.50 -7.14
C LEU A 131 14.80 1.43 -7.73
N HIS A 132 14.49 2.15 -8.82
CA HIS A 132 15.32 3.25 -9.33
C HIS A 132 15.22 4.55 -8.50
N GLY A 133 14.44 4.56 -7.43
CA GLY A 133 14.22 5.68 -6.53
C GLY A 133 12.90 6.44 -6.73
N LEU A 134 12.19 6.24 -7.85
CA LEU A 134 10.99 7.03 -8.14
C LEU A 134 9.83 6.69 -7.22
N GLY A 135 9.51 7.59 -6.27
CA GLY A 135 8.36 7.41 -5.39
C GLY A 135 8.53 6.24 -4.42
N LEU A 136 9.76 5.81 -4.13
CA LEU A 136 10.03 4.72 -3.19
C LEU A 136 9.40 4.98 -1.80
N TYR A 137 9.40 6.24 -1.35
CA TYR A 137 8.77 6.67 -0.10
C TYR A 137 7.26 6.43 -0.05
N VAL A 138 6.59 6.27 -1.20
CA VAL A 138 5.15 5.94 -1.27
C VAL A 138 4.89 4.52 -0.79
N PHE A 139 5.88 3.63 -0.97
CA PHE A 139 5.79 2.23 -0.57
C PHE A 139 6.37 1.97 0.82
N GLN A 140 7.12 2.92 1.39
CA GLN A 140 7.63 2.83 2.76
C GLN A 140 6.44 2.84 3.72
N GLY A 141 6.28 1.77 4.51
CA GLY A 141 5.15 1.60 5.41
C GLY A 141 4.05 0.67 4.90
N GLU A 142 4.03 0.27 3.61
CA GLU A 142 3.15 -0.82 3.14
C GLU A 142 3.53 -2.17 3.79
N ASP A 143 4.79 -2.31 4.20
CA ASP A 143 5.38 -3.47 4.87
C ASP A 143 5.15 -3.48 6.39
N ILE A 144 4.63 -2.39 6.95
CA ILE A 144 4.30 -2.30 8.37
C ILE A 144 2.94 -2.99 8.58
N PRO A 145 2.87 -4.05 9.40
CA PRO A 145 1.60 -4.74 9.67
C PRO A 145 0.58 -3.77 10.26
N THR A 146 -0.60 -3.66 9.64
CA THR A 146 -1.70 -2.93 10.26
C THR A 146 -2.15 -3.71 11.50
N PRO A 147 -2.21 -3.08 12.68
CA PRO A 147 -2.61 -3.76 13.89
C PRO A 147 -4.08 -4.16 13.79
N PRO A 148 -4.47 -5.28 14.42
CA PRO A 148 -5.86 -5.73 14.37
C PRO A 148 -6.76 -4.67 14.99
N ARG A 149 -7.84 -4.38 14.26
CA ARG A 149 -8.93 -3.53 14.75
C ARG A 149 -9.64 -4.20 15.92
N ILE A 150 -10.26 -3.38 16.77
CA ILE A 150 -11.09 -3.89 17.85
C ILE A 150 -12.24 -4.76 17.31
N ASP A 151 -12.52 -5.85 18.01
CA ASP A 151 -13.68 -6.70 17.71
C ASP A 151 -15.01 -6.02 18.09
N THR A 152 -16.13 -6.61 17.67
CA THR A 152 -17.48 -6.07 17.92
C THR A 152 -17.82 -5.96 19.40
N LYS A 153 -17.27 -6.85 20.24
CA LYS A 153 -17.51 -6.82 21.68
C LYS A 153 -16.80 -5.63 22.32
N LYS A 154 -15.55 -5.38 21.93
CA LYS A 154 -14.76 -4.25 22.41
C LYS A 154 -15.32 -2.92 21.90
N LEU A 155 -15.79 -2.88 20.65
CA LEU A 155 -16.47 -1.72 20.08
C LEU A 155 -17.73 -1.37 20.88
N SER A 156 -18.61 -2.33 21.15
CA SER A 156 -19.84 -2.10 21.94
C SER A 156 -19.55 -1.61 23.36
N MET A 157 -18.48 -2.10 24.00
CA MET A 157 -18.04 -1.58 25.29
C MET A 157 -17.57 -0.13 25.19
N LEU A 158 -16.80 0.21 24.16
CA LEU A 158 -16.31 1.56 23.93
C LEU A 158 -17.45 2.55 23.65
N GLU A 159 -18.43 2.16 22.84
CA GLU A 159 -19.64 2.94 22.57
C GLU A 159 -20.38 3.27 23.88
N THR A 160 -20.62 2.26 24.72
CA THR A 160 -21.27 2.45 26.03
C THR A 160 -20.49 3.43 26.92
N ILE A 161 -19.16 3.33 26.95
CA ILE A 161 -18.30 4.21 27.74
C ILE A 161 -18.35 5.66 27.20
N LEU A 162 -18.37 5.80 25.88
CA LEU A 162 -18.37 7.07 25.18
C LEU A 162 -19.71 7.79 25.30
N GLU A 163 -20.83 7.08 25.20
CA GLU A 163 -22.18 7.62 25.45
C GLU A 163 -22.28 8.21 26.86
N ALA A 164 -21.95 7.41 27.88
CA ALA A 164 -21.96 7.87 29.26
C ALA A 164 -21.00 9.06 29.50
N PHE A 165 -19.88 9.12 28.78
CA PHE A 165 -18.96 10.26 28.85
C PHE A 165 -19.54 11.51 28.18
N ASN A 166 -20.14 11.38 27.00
CA ASN A 166 -20.75 12.49 26.28
C ASN A 166 -21.93 13.09 27.05
N GLU A 167 -22.75 12.25 27.70
CA GLU A 167 -23.82 12.70 28.61
C GLU A 167 -23.26 13.54 29.77
N GLN A 168 -22.20 13.05 30.44
CA GLN A 168 -21.54 13.78 31.52
C GLN A 168 -20.94 15.13 31.07
N MET A 169 -20.42 15.19 29.85
CA MET A 169 -19.84 16.41 29.29
C MET A 169 -20.88 17.37 28.72
N GLY A 170 -22.13 16.91 28.52
CA GLY A 170 -23.20 17.69 27.88
C GLY A 170 -22.97 18.01 26.41
N LYS A 171 -22.01 17.33 25.75
CA LYS A 171 -21.68 17.51 24.32
C LYS A 171 -20.98 16.27 23.78
N ASP A 172 -21.05 16.10 22.46
CA ASP A 172 -20.31 15.05 21.77
C ASP A 172 -18.81 15.37 21.72
N MET A 173 -18.02 14.52 22.38
CA MET A 173 -16.57 14.62 22.46
C MET A 173 -15.85 13.65 21.52
N THR A 174 -16.58 12.84 20.73
CA THR A 174 -16.04 11.74 19.92
C THR A 174 -14.93 12.23 18.99
N LYS A 175 -15.19 13.29 18.22
CA LYS A 175 -14.21 13.86 17.28
C LYS A 175 -12.95 14.33 17.99
N THR A 176 -13.08 15.03 19.11
CA THR A 176 -11.93 15.51 19.90
C THR A 176 -11.11 14.36 20.48
N LEU A 177 -11.76 13.28 20.91
CA LEU A 177 -11.07 12.09 21.39
C LEU A 177 -10.35 11.35 20.26
N ILE A 178 -10.93 11.29 19.06
CA ILE A 178 -10.29 10.73 17.86
C ILE A 178 -9.06 11.56 17.46
N GLU A 179 -9.18 12.88 17.42
CA GLU A 179 -8.06 13.79 17.15
C GLU A 179 -6.93 13.60 18.18
N TYR A 180 -7.26 13.47 19.47
CA TYR A 180 -6.31 13.17 20.52
C TYR A 180 -5.64 11.79 20.31
N VAL A 181 -6.40 10.76 19.99
CA VAL A 181 -5.86 9.42 19.75
C VAL A 181 -4.89 9.41 18.58
N ASN A 182 -5.24 10.06 17.46
CA ASN A 182 -4.34 10.20 16.31
C ASN A 182 -3.04 10.93 16.70
N GLU A 183 -3.14 12.05 17.41
CA GLU A 183 -1.98 12.80 17.90
C GLU A 183 -1.09 11.95 18.84
N GLN A 184 -1.69 11.17 19.75
CA GLN A 184 -0.92 10.29 20.64
C GLN A 184 -0.32 9.09 19.92
N THR A 185 -1.00 8.56 18.91
CA THR A 185 -0.50 7.46 18.06
C THR A 185 0.81 7.91 17.40
N ASP A 186 0.80 9.10 16.79
CA ASP A 186 1.99 9.71 16.17
C ASP A 186 3.09 9.98 17.20
N LYS A 187 2.76 10.60 18.35
CA LYS A 187 3.74 10.94 19.40
C LYS A 187 4.43 9.73 20.01
N LEU A 188 3.70 8.63 20.17
CA LEU A 188 4.21 7.39 20.75
C LEU A 188 4.88 6.49 19.71
N GLY A 189 4.82 6.84 18.42
CA GLY A 189 5.35 6.02 17.33
C GLY A 189 4.65 4.67 17.22
N LEU A 190 3.36 4.60 17.52
CA LEU A 190 2.59 3.36 17.40
C LEU A 190 2.44 3.01 15.92
N LEU A 191 2.56 1.73 15.60
CA LEU A 191 2.34 1.21 14.26
C LEU A 191 0.84 1.11 13.99
N ALA A 192 0.14 2.24 13.83
CA ALA A 192 -1.29 2.30 13.55
C ALA A 192 -1.64 3.49 12.65
N ASP A 193 -2.59 3.30 11.73
CA ASP A 193 -3.11 4.37 10.88
C ASP A 193 -3.93 5.39 11.70
N ASN A 194 -3.99 6.62 11.20
CA ASN A 194 -4.97 7.59 11.68
C ASN A 194 -6.39 7.12 11.39
N VAL A 195 -7.28 7.33 12.36
CA VAL A 195 -8.68 6.90 12.30
C VAL A 195 -9.62 8.10 12.21
N GLU A 196 -10.75 7.91 11.52
CA GLU A 196 -11.83 8.90 11.43
C GLU A 196 -13.04 8.50 12.28
N THR A 197 -13.19 7.21 12.58
CA THR A 197 -14.31 6.66 13.36
C THR A 197 -13.81 5.63 14.37
N ILE A 198 -14.62 5.36 15.40
CA ILE A 198 -14.21 4.46 16.50
C ILE A 198 -14.09 2.99 16.07
N GLU A 199 -14.79 2.58 15.01
CA GLU A 199 -14.74 1.23 14.45
C GLU A 199 -13.41 0.93 13.74
N GLN A 200 -12.64 1.97 13.43
CA GLN A 200 -11.33 1.85 12.79
C GLN A 200 -10.20 1.67 13.81
N LEU A 201 -10.47 1.87 15.11
CA LEU A 201 -9.46 1.81 16.18
C LEU A 201 -8.82 0.43 16.28
N SER A 202 -7.49 0.41 16.45
CA SER A 202 -6.78 -0.76 16.98
C SER A 202 -7.03 -0.94 18.49
N TYR A 203 -6.66 -2.09 19.05
CA TYR A 203 -6.74 -2.29 20.50
C TYR A 203 -5.90 -1.28 21.30
N GLU A 204 -4.75 -0.87 20.78
CA GLU A 204 -3.89 0.13 21.44
C GLU A 204 -4.50 1.53 21.37
N GLN A 205 -5.06 1.91 20.22
CA GLN A 205 -5.75 3.18 20.04
C GLN A 205 -7.04 3.25 20.88
N CYS A 206 -7.77 2.14 20.99
CA CYS A 206 -8.91 2.02 21.90
C CYS A 206 -8.48 2.23 23.37
N ALA A 207 -7.36 1.64 23.80
CA ALA A 207 -6.83 1.85 25.14
C ALA A 207 -6.39 3.30 25.38
N LEU A 208 -5.86 3.99 24.36
CA LEU A 208 -5.57 5.43 24.43
C LEU A 208 -6.84 6.25 24.64
N MET A 209 -7.91 5.93 23.91
CA MET A 209 -9.22 6.59 24.06
C MET A 209 -9.81 6.38 25.46
N GLU A 210 -9.80 5.14 25.97
CA GLU A 210 -10.28 4.81 27.32
C GLU A 210 -9.51 5.59 28.40
N ARG A 211 -8.18 5.67 28.27
CA ARG A 211 -7.33 6.47 29.18
C ARG A 211 -7.67 7.95 29.11
N ALA A 212 -7.90 8.50 27.91
CA ALA A 212 -8.28 9.90 27.73
C ALA A 212 -9.63 10.22 28.39
N ILE A 213 -10.62 9.35 28.21
CA ILE A 213 -11.95 9.47 28.85
C ILE A 213 -11.79 9.42 30.37
N ALA A 214 -11.06 8.44 30.91
CA ALA A 214 -10.86 8.30 32.34
C ALA A 214 -10.13 9.50 32.96
N ALA A 215 -9.14 10.07 32.27
CA ALA A 215 -8.43 11.27 32.71
C ALA A 215 -9.37 12.48 32.76
N LYS A 216 -10.17 12.71 31.71
CA LYS A 216 -11.12 13.84 31.66
C LYS A 216 -12.24 13.72 32.69
N LYS A 217 -12.75 12.51 32.96
CA LYS A 217 -13.73 12.28 34.04
C LYS A 217 -13.16 12.68 35.40
N LYS A 218 -11.92 12.26 35.71
CA LYS A 218 -11.23 12.65 36.96
C LYS A 218 -10.99 14.16 37.11
N GLU A 219 -10.84 14.89 36.00
CA GLU A 219 -10.74 16.35 36.04
C GLU A 219 -12.08 17.03 36.35
N LEU A 220 -13.19 16.41 35.91
CA LEU A 220 -14.54 16.89 36.19
C LEU A 220 -14.94 16.65 37.64
N ASP A 221 -14.67 15.45 38.17
CA ASP A 221 -15.00 15.07 39.57
C ASP A 221 -14.20 15.88 40.62
N LYS A 222 -13.16 16.59 40.21
CA LYS A 222 -12.36 17.49 41.06
C LYS A 222 -12.86 18.95 41.07
N LYS A 223 -13.84 19.29 40.24
CA LYS A 223 -14.47 20.62 40.18
C LYS A 223 -15.79 20.63 40.91
#